data_AF-A0A6I4W493-F1
#
_entry.id   AF-A0A6I4W493-F1
#
_cell.length_a   1.000
_cell.length_b   1.000
_cell.length_c   1.000
_cell.angle_alpha   90.00
_cell.angle_beta   90.00
_cell.angle_gamma   90.00
#
_symmetry.space_group_name_H-M   'P 1'
#
loop_
_entity.id
_entity.type
_entity.pdbx_description
1 polymer ?
#
loop_
_entity_poly.entity_id
_entity_poly.type
_entity_poly.pdbx_seq_one_letter_code
_entity_poly.pdbx_strand_id
1 'polypeptide(L)' 'MCSTYGERMARLQQAIDDLAADGPAGLPPDVLVERIALLWTLVETVDPDIARRRKGYRHD' A
#
# COMPACT_ATOMS: atom_id res chain seq x y z
N MET A 1 -19.52 16.81 1.33
CA MET A 1 -19.24 15.46 1.84
C MET A 1 -18.07 14.91 1.04
N CYS A 2 -16.88 14.86 1.65
CA CYS A 2 -15.72 14.26 1.01
C CYS A 2 -16.03 12.78 0.76
N SER A 3 -15.99 12.35 -0.50
CA SER A 3 -16.26 10.96 -0.86
C SER A 3 -15.28 10.06 -0.10
N THR A 4 -15.80 8.99 0.52
CA THR A 4 -15.02 7.98 1.25
C THR A 4 -13.84 7.44 0.43
N TYR A 5 -13.94 7.50 -0.89
CA TYR A 5 -12.86 7.15 -1.81
C TYR A 5 -11.67 8.12 -1.76
N GLY A 6 -11.92 9.42 -1.74
CA GLY A 6 -10.86 10.44 -1.71
C GLY A 6 -10.03 10.38 -0.44
N GLU A 7 -10.65 10.10 0.71
CA GLU A 7 -9.91 9.91 1.96
C GLU A 7 -9.10 8.61 1.98
N ARG A 8 -9.61 7.53 1.38
CA ARG A 8 -8.86 6.27 1.25
C ARG A 8 -7.64 6.45 0.34
N MET A 9 -7.80 7.18 -0.77
CA MET A 9 -6.69 7.54 -1.66
C MET A 9 -5.66 8.42 -0.97
N ALA A 10 -6.08 9.42 -0.19
CA ALA A 10 -5.16 10.27 0.57
C ALA A 10 -4.35 9.46 1.61
N ARG A 11 -5.00 8.52 2.30
CA ARG A 11 -4.31 7.61 3.24
C ARG A 11 -3.32 6.68 2.54
N LEU A 12 -3.67 6.15 1.37
CA LEU A 12 -2.76 5.32 0.57
C LEU A 12 -1.56 6.14 0.07
N GLN A 13 -1.80 7.35 -0.43
CA GLN A 13 -0.74 8.25 -0.87
C GLN A 13 0.25 8.56 0.26
N GLN A 14 -0.25 8.93 1.44
CA GLN A 14 0.60 9.21 2.60
C GLN A 14 1.48 8.01 2.98
N ALA A 15 0.91 6.79 3.00
CA ALA A 15 1.67 5.60 3.35
C ALA A 15 2.78 5.27 2.33
N ILE A 16 2.57 5.60 1.05
CA ILE A 16 3.60 5.47 0.00
C ILE A 16 4.69 6.52 0.19
N ASP A 17 4.31 7.77 0.45
CA ASP A 17 5.27 8.87 0.68
C ASP A 17 6.13 8.60 1.92
N ASP A 18 5.53 8.09 2.99
CA ASP A 18 6.26 7.70 4.19
C ASP A 18 7.22 6.53 3.90
N LEU A 19 6.86 5.57 3.02
CA LEU A 19 7.76 4.48 2.61
C LEU A 19 8.91 4.98 1.76
N ALA A 20 8.66 5.94 0.87
CA ALA A 20 9.70 6.57 0.08
C ALA A 20 10.66 7.42 0.94
N ALA A 21 10.13 8.04 2.00
CA ALA A 21 10.91 8.87 2.93
C ALA A 21 11.94 8.08 3.75
N ASP A 22 11.67 6.81 4.06
CA ASP A 22 12.64 5.95 4.76
C ASP A 22 13.91 5.70 3.93
N GLY A 23 13.85 5.93 2.61
CA GLY A 23 15.02 6.14 1.76
C GLY A 23 15.97 4.93 1.60
N PRO A 24 17.11 5.13 0.90
CA PRO A 24 18.06 4.06 0.55
C PRO A 24 18.90 3.55 1.73
N ALA A 25 18.74 4.13 2.93
CA ALA A 25 19.39 3.66 4.16
C ALA A 25 18.85 2.29 4.61
N GLY A 26 17.73 1.85 4.04
CA GLY A 26 17.18 0.51 4.18
C GLY A 26 16.45 0.35 5.49
N LEU A 27 15.12 0.23 5.40
CA LEU A 27 14.35 -0.34 6.49
C LEU A 27 14.89 -1.75 6.79
N PRO A 28 14.92 -2.18 8.07
CA PRO A 28 15.10 -3.57 8.40
C PRO A 28 14.10 -4.42 7.59
N PRO A 29 14.50 -5.59 7.06
CA PRO A 29 13.63 -6.41 6.21
C PRO A 29 12.26 -6.69 6.85
N ASP A 30 12.22 -6.94 8.16
CA ASP A 30 10.97 -7.19 8.89
C ASP A 30 10.05 -5.96 8.89
N VAL A 31 10.61 -4.76 9.09
CA VAL A 31 9.85 -3.50 9.06
C VAL A 31 9.35 -3.22 7.65
N LEU A 32 10.17 -3.47 6.62
CA LEU A 32 9.75 -3.32 5.23
C LEU A 32 8.57 -4.24 4.89
N VAL A 33 8.62 -5.51 5.33
CA VAL A 33 7.54 -6.48 5.13
C VAL A 33 6.25 -6.01 5.81
N GLU A 34 6.33 -5.53 7.05
CA GLU A 34 5.18 -4.98 7.77
C GLU A 34 4.57 -3.76 7.06
N ARG A 35 5.40 -2.82 6.60
CA ARG A 35 4.92 -1.63 5.87
C ARG A 35 4.27 -2.00 4.54
N ILE A 36 4.84 -2.95 3.80
CA ILE A 36 4.24 -3.47 2.56
C ILE A 36 2.90 -4.17 2.84
N ALA A 37 2.80 -4.95 3.92
CA ALA A 37 1.53 -5.59 4.32
C ALA A 37 0.45 -4.55 4.66
N LEU A 38 0.82 -3.46 5.33
CA LEU A 38 -0.08 -2.35 5.64
C LEU A 38 -0.54 -1.62 4.36
N LEU A 39 0.36 -1.35 3.43
CA LEU A 39 0.01 -0.78 2.12
C LEU A 39 -0.99 -1.66 1.38
N TRP A 40 -0.78 -2.97 1.40
CA TRP A 40 -1.69 -3.91 0.76
C TRP A 40 -3.10 -3.91 1.36
N THR A 41 -3.20 -3.74 2.68
CA THR A 41 -4.49 -3.56 3.38
C THR A 41 -5.18 -2.26 2.94
N LEU A 42 -4.44 -1.16 2.77
CA LEU A 42 -4.98 0.11 2.28
C LEU A 42 -5.48 0.00 0.84
N VAL A 43 -4.74 -0.68 -0.04
CA VAL A 43 -5.15 -0.92 -1.43
C VAL A 43 -6.44 -1.73 -1.49
N GLU A 44 -6.64 -2.73 -0.62
CA GLU A 44 -7.88 -3.52 -0.58
C GLU A 44 -9.12 -2.66 -0.26
N THR A 45 -8.96 -1.54 0.45
CA THR A 45 -10.07 -0.60 0.71
C THR A 45 -10.44 0.27 -0.50
N VAL A 46 -9.51 0.42 -1.44
CA VAL A 46 -9.65 1.22 -2.68
C VAL A 46 -10.10 0.33 -3.83
N ASP A 47 -9.51 -0.87 -3.94
CA ASP A 47 -9.78 -1.87 -4.96
C ASP A 47 -10.06 -3.23 -4.29
N PRO A 48 -11.34 -3.59 -4.07
CA PRO A 48 -11.69 -4.86 -3.43
C PRO A 48 -11.36 -6.08 -4.31
N ASP A 49 -11.20 -5.90 -5.63
CA ASP A 49 -10.80 -6.96 -6.55
C ASP A 49 -9.27 -7.14 -6.61
N ILE A 50 -8.49 -6.37 -5.85
CA ILE A 50 -7.02 -6.42 -5.89
C ILE A 50 -6.48 -7.82 -5.59
N ALA A 51 -7.15 -8.61 -4.75
CA ALA A 51 -6.75 -9.99 -4.46
C ALA A 51 -6.81 -10.89 -5.71
N ARG A 52 -7.76 -10.64 -6.62
CA ARG A 52 -7.83 -11.33 -7.92
C ARG A 52 -6.70 -10.85 -8.83
N ARG A 53 -6.42 -9.54 -8.86
CA ARG A 53 -5.35 -8.95 -9.68
C ARG A 53 -3.95 -9.34 -9.22
N ARG A 54 -3.70 -9.43 -7.90
CA ARG A 54 -2.42 -9.88 -7.31
C ARG A 54 -2.01 -11.28 -7.75
N LYS A 55 -2.98 -12.19 -7.94
CA LYS A 55 -2.67 -13.53 -8.48
C LYS A 55 -2.05 -13.46 -9.87
N GLY A 56 -2.36 -12.41 -10.65
CA GLY A 56 -1.71 -12.12 -11.92
C GLY A 56 -0.32 -11.47 -11.77
N TYR A 57 -0.09 -10.62 -10.76
CA TYR A 57 1.23 -10.02 -10.51
C TYR A 57 2.28 -11.00 -9.98
N ARG A 58 1.86 -12.11 -9.38
CA ARG A 58 2.76 -13.20 -8.95
C ARG A 58 3.14 -14.14 -10.10
N HIS A 59 2.78 -13.81 -11.33
CA HIS A 59 2.98 -14.65 -12.50
C HIS A 59 3.85 -13.93 -13.55
N ASP A 60 5.16 -13.81 -13.27
CA ASP A 60 6.32 -13.93 -14.18
C ASP A 60 7.60 -13.85 -13.33
#